data_AF-A0A9D0VIF1-F1
#
_entry.id   AF-A0A9D0VIF1-F1
#
_cell.length_a   1.000
_cell.length_b   1.000
_cell.length_c   1.000
_cell.angle_alpha   90.00
_cell.angle_beta   90.00
_cell.angle_gamma   90.00
#
_symmetry.space_group_name_H-M   'P 1'
#
loop_
_entity.id
_entity.type
_entity.pdbx_description
1 polymer ?
#
loop_
_entity_poly.entity_id
_entity_poly.type
_entity_poly.pdbx_seq_one_letter_code
_entity_poly.pdbx_strand_id
1 'polypeptide(L)'
;MGCLLDEDPGPSDERAEPPELERLQGRLRELQRRLREVHRELARRPAPGGPVEQELQRLLAARGALVEALGAEILRLLARGGELSWHAAEPDEESRGTRRSAGERSPERSPEPTAPGASPGAIDPALLGALLDRLGPPAGVETHPGASREVARISAAIAEIDAWLSQPRLVRQALVGLVSSRARHLQDESGFGLAPEEAELLRSAFSEMTAWSREHQPGFVPGLSRHNPPKGDSWLHDARQWWHALETFLADAIPQTNEGVLERLEHALAKGPSRRQLRVRVREAVRAGLSPDDPRLVRLLLPHHEDLIGMRGLDPLKDALRRALGSDRPDPG
;
A
#
# COMPACT_ATOMS: atom_id res chain seq x y z
N MET A 1 15.47 46.43 69.22
CA MET A 1 16.01 45.20 68.61
C MET A 1 14.88 44.19 68.55
N GLY A 2 14.42 43.86 67.35
CA GLY A 2 13.26 43.00 67.11
C GLY A 2 12.90 43.11 65.63
N CYS A 3 13.77 42.57 64.77
CA CYS A 3 13.47 42.44 63.35
C CYS A 3 12.69 41.13 63.17
N LEU A 4 11.42 41.26 62.82
CA LEU A 4 10.61 40.17 62.30
C LEU A 4 11.27 39.65 61.03
N LEU A 5 11.49 38.34 60.99
CA LEU A 5 11.82 37.60 59.79
C LEU A 5 10.49 37.38 59.04
N ASP A 6 10.34 38.05 57.91
CA ASP A 6 9.29 37.73 56.94
C ASP A 6 9.59 36.34 56.38
N GLU A 7 8.70 35.38 56.68
CA GLU A 7 8.71 34.05 56.11
C GLU A 7 8.27 34.14 54.64
N ASP A 8 9.19 33.79 53.75
CA ASP A 8 9.00 33.73 52.30
C ASP A 8 7.95 32.63 51.98
N PRO A 9 6.78 32.96 51.40
CA PRO A 9 5.78 31.96 51.06
C PRO A 9 6.33 31.11 49.91
N GLY A 10 6.75 29.89 50.24
CA GLY A 10 7.22 28.90 49.28
C GLY A 10 6.23 28.73 48.12
N PRO A 11 6.72 28.49 46.89
CA PRO A 11 5.88 28.43 45.70
C PRO A 11 4.81 27.35 45.91
N SER A 12 3.57 27.80 46.01
CA SER A 12 2.39 26.95 45.96
C SER A 12 2.52 26.08 44.72
N ASP A 13 2.73 24.78 44.95
CA ASP A 13 2.78 23.73 43.96
C ASP A 13 1.36 23.62 43.35
N GLU A 14 1.04 24.57 42.46
CA GLU A 14 -0.11 24.51 41.57
C GLU A 14 0.01 23.20 40.82
N ARG A 15 -0.78 22.21 41.23
CA ARG A 15 -0.96 20.95 40.53
C ARG A 15 -1.42 21.29 39.11
N ALA A 16 -0.45 21.47 38.22
CA ALA A 16 -0.68 21.77 36.82
C ALA A 16 -1.59 20.67 36.28
N GLU A 17 -2.82 21.04 35.94
CA GLU A 17 -3.71 20.10 35.29
C GLU A 17 -3.01 19.54 34.06
N PRO A 18 -3.00 18.21 33.84
CA PRO A 18 -2.38 17.65 32.66
C PRO A 18 -3.03 18.29 31.42
N PRO A 19 -2.22 18.70 30.42
CA PRO A 19 -2.72 19.41 29.26
C PRO A 19 -3.86 18.61 28.60
N GLU A 20 -4.89 19.30 28.11
CA GLU A 20 -6.11 18.71 27.54
C GLU A 20 -5.82 17.59 26.52
N LEU A 21 -4.70 17.73 25.79
CA LEU A 21 -4.17 16.74 24.87
C LEU A 21 -3.86 15.38 25.53
N GLU A 22 -3.21 15.36 26.69
CA GLU A 22 -2.90 14.12 27.43
C GLU A 22 -4.17 13.43 27.91
N ARG A 23 -5.15 14.21 28.37
CA ARG A 23 -6.48 13.70 28.78
C ARG A 23 -7.19 13.03 27.61
N LEU A 24 -7.19 13.66 26.43
CA LEU A 24 -7.79 13.11 25.21
C LEU A 24 -7.06 11.85 24.73
N GLN A 25 -5.73 11.84 24.76
CA GLN A 25 -4.93 10.65 24.42
C GLN A 25 -5.21 9.48 25.37
N GLY A 26 -5.30 9.73 26.68
CA GLY A 26 -5.67 8.71 27.68
C GLY A 26 -7.04 8.10 27.39
N ARG A 27 -8.04 8.94 27.10
CA ARG A 27 -9.40 8.48 26.71
C ARG A 27 -9.39 7.66 25.43
N LEU A 28 -8.57 8.02 24.44
CA LEU A 28 -8.46 7.28 23.19
C LEU A 28 -7.85 5.88 23.39
N ARG A 29 -6.80 5.76 24.22
CA ARG A 29 -6.18 4.46 24.57
C ARG A 29 -7.18 3.55 25.29
N GLU A 30 -7.93 4.10 26.24
CA GLU A 30 -8.96 3.36 26.97
C GLU A 30 -10.05 2.85 26.02
N LEU A 31 -10.52 3.72 25.10
CA LEU A 31 -11.53 3.34 24.11
C LEU A 31 -11.01 2.25 23.16
N GLN A 32 -9.74 2.33 22.72
CA GLN A 32 -9.12 1.29 21.90
C GLN A 32 -9.02 -0.06 22.63
N ARG A 33 -8.75 -0.06 23.94
CA ARG A 33 -8.78 -1.27 24.76
C ARG A 33 -10.18 -1.89 24.77
N ARG A 34 -11.22 -1.09 25.04
CA ARG A 34 -12.62 -1.56 25.04
C ARG A 34 -13.08 -2.08 23.68
N LEU A 35 -12.69 -1.43 22.59
CA LEU A 35 -12.96 -1.93 21.23
C LEU A 35 -12.34 -3.31 20.99
N ARG A 36 -11.12 -3.56 21.46
CA ARG A 36 -10.47 -4.87 21.36
C ARG A 36 -11.24 -5.94 22.15
N GLU A 37 -11.73 -5.60 23.35
CA GLU A 37 -12.53 -6.50 24.18
C GLU A 37 -13.86 -6.87 23.52
N VAL A 38 -14.60 -5.88 23.03
CA VAL A 38 -15.88 -6.09 22.33
C VAL A 38 -15.70 -6.91 21.05
N HIS A 39 -14.64 -6.67 20.28
CA HIS A 39 -14.33 -7.52 19.12
C HIS A 39 -14.04 -8.97 19.50
N ARG A 40 -13.29 -9.21 20.61
CA ARG A 40 -13.06 -10.58 21.10
C ARG A 40 -14.37 -11.24 21.54
N GLU A 41 -15.28 -10.48 22.14
CA GLU A 41 -16.59 -10.97 22.54
C GLU A 41 -17.47 -11.34 21.32
N LEU A 42 -17.55 -10.46 20.32
CA LEU A 42 -18.25 -10.73 19.06
C LEU A 42 -17.69 -11.96 18.34
N ALA A 43 -16.37 -12.12 18.34
CA ALA A 43 -15.71 -13.29 17.76
C ALA A 43 -16.10 -14.60 18.47
N ARG A 44 -16.36 -14.55 19.79
CA ARG A 44 -16.82 -15.72 20.56
C ARG A 44 -18.31 -15.98 20.37
N ARG A 45 -19.12 -14.93 20.18
CA ARG A 45 -20.58 -15.00 20.12
C ARG A 45 -21.13 -14.04 19.07
N PRO A 46 -21.15 -14.43 17.78
CA PRO A 46 -21.72 -13.60 16.74
C PRO A 46 -23.24 -13.57 16.90
N ALA A 47 -23.76 -12.39 17.27
CA ALA A 47 -25.20 -12.15 17.39
C ALA A 47 -25.53 -10.83 16.67
N PRO A 48 -25.87 -10.89 15.37
CA PRO A 48 -26.21 -9.71 14.58
C PRO A 48 -27.35 -8.92 15.22
N GLY A 49 -27.20 -7.61 15.34
CA GLY A 49 -28.15 -6.71 16.00
C GLY A 49 -28.20 -6.83 17.53
N GLY A 50 -27.36 -7.70 18.12
CA GLY A 50 -27.30 -7.93 19.56
C GLY A 50 -26.67 -6.77 20.34
N PRO A 51 -26.75 -6.81 21.69
CA PRO A 51 -26.23 -5.74 22.55
C PRO A 51 -24.72 -5.50 22.39
N VAL A 52 -23.95 -6.55 22.08
CA VAL A 52 -22.50 -6.44 21.86
C VAL A 52 -22.17 -5.66 20.57
N GLU A 53 -22.95 -5.86 19.50
CA GLU A 53 -22.78 -5.11 18.26
C GLU A 53 -23.23 -3.65 18.44
N GLN A 54 -24.31 -3.40 19.19
CA GLN A 54 -24.73 -2.05 19.54
C GLN A 54 -23.66 -1.31 20.35
N GLU A 55 -23.02 -2.00 21.31
CA GLU A 55 -21.89 -1.44 22.06
C GLU A 55 -20.69 -1.17 21.16
N LEU A 56 -20.39 -2.05 20.20
CA LEU A 56 -19.33 -1.79 19.20
C LEU A 56 -19.62 -0.50 18.42
N GLN A 57 -20.83 -0.33 17.89
CA GLN A 57 -21.22 0.87 17.15
C GLN A 57 -21.11 2.12 18.01
N ARG A 58 -21.52 2.06 19.28
CA ARG A 58 -21.39 3.17 20.25
C ARG A 58 -19.92 3.54 20.51
N LEU A 59 -19.05 2.54 20.68
CA LEU A 59 -17.62 2.77 20.86
C LEU A 59 -16.95 3.34 19.60
N LEU A 60 -17.34 2.89 18.40
CA LEU A 60 -16.86 3.45 17.14
C LEU A 60 -17.28 4.92 16.97
N ALA A 61 -18.53 5.27 17.30
CA ALA A 61 -18.98 6.65 17.29
C ALA A 61 -18.21 7.51 18.30
N ALA A 62 -18.01 7.01 19.53
CA ALA A 62 -17.24 7.71 20.56
C ALA A 62 -15.75 7.88 20.15
N ARG A 63 -15.18 6.93 19.39
CA ARG A 63 -13.85 7.07 18.80
C ARG A 63 -13.80 8.24 17.82
N GLY A 64 -14.80 8.34 16.93
CA GLY A 64 -14.90 9.44 15.97
C GLY A 64 -14.87 10.80 16.67
N ALA A 65 -15.75 10.99 17.66
CA ALA A 65 -15.81 12.23 18.44
C ALA A 65 -14.50 12.57 19.17
N LEU A 66 -13.79 11.57 19.71
CA LEU A 66 -12.49 11.79 20.34
C LEU A 66 -11.40 12.18 19.35
N VAL A 67 -11.40 11.59 18.15
CA VAL A 67 -10.42 11.93 17.10
C VAL A 67 -10.65 13.36 16.62
N GLU A 68 -11.90 13.79 16.45
CA GLU A 68 -12.24 15.18 16.11
C GLU A 68 -11.78 16.17 17.18
N ALA A 69 -12.07 15.87 18.46
CA ALA A 69 -11.64 16.69 19.59
C ALA A 69 -10.11 16.79 19.68
N LEU A 70 -9.41 15.67 19.48
CA LEU A 70 -7.95 15.64 19.46
C LEU A 70 -7.38 16.47 18.30
N GLY A 71 -7.99 16.38 17.12
CA GLY A 71 -7.61 17.20 15.97
C GLY A 71 -7.78 18.69 16.24
N ALA A 72 -8.90 19.10 16.84
CA ALA A 72 -9.12 20.50 17.23
C ALA A 72 -8.07 21.01 18.22
N GLU A 73 -7.69 20.19 19.21
CA GLU A 73 -6.69 20.58 20.21
C GLU A 73 -5.28 20.66 19.62
N ILE A 74 -4.92 19.75 18.71
CA ILE A 74 -3.66 19.82 17.96
C ILE A 74 -3.58 21.12 17.15
N LEU A 75 -4.67 21.53 16.48
CA LEU A 75 -4.70 22.79 15.73
C LEU A 75 -4.54 24.01 16.64
N ARG A 76 -5.15 24.00 17.83
CA ARG A 76 -4.97 25.08 18.82
C ARG A 76 -3.53 25.15 19.32
N LEU A 77 -2.89 24.01 19.56
CA LEU A 77 -1.48 23.94 19.97
C LEU A 77 -0.57 24.56 18.90
N LEU A 78 -0.77 24.18 17.63
CA LEU A 78 -0.02 24.74 16.50
C LEU A 78 -0.25 26.25 16.34
N ALA A 79 -1.48 26.73 16.50
CA ALA A 79 -1.80 28.16 16.42
C ALA A 79 -1.10 29.00 17.51
N ARG A 80 -0.73 28.38 18.64
CA ARG A 80 0.05 29.02 19.72
C ARG A 80 1.57 28.90 19.52
N GLY A 81 2.02 28.38 18.38
CA GLY A 81 3.44 28.16 18.09
C GLY A 81 4.03 26.89 18.70
N GLY A 82 3.21 25.94 19.13
CA GLY A 82 3.68 24.63 19.59
C GLY A 82 4.25 23.78 18.46
N GLU A 83 5.16 22.87 18.78
CA GLU A 83 5.75 21.91 17.86
C GLU A 83 5.15 20.51 18.06
N LEU A 84 5.02 19.73 16.97
CA LEU A 84 4.53 18.35 17.00
C LEU A 84 5.65 17.38 16.63
N SER A 85 5.95 16.43 17.52
CA SER A 85 6.77 15.27 17.21
C SER A 85 5.91 14.04 16.99
N TRP A 86 6.16 13.31 15.90
CA TRP A 86 5.50 12.05 15.60
C TRP A 86 6.44 10.91 15.97
N HIS A 87 6.06 10.16 17.00
CA HIS A 87 6.74 8.92 17.35
C HIS A 87 5.94 7.77 16.76
N ALA A 88 6.59 6.94 15.93
CA ALA A 88 5.99 5.66 15.55
C ALA A 88 5.70 4.90 16.84
N ALA A 89 4.46 4.46 17.03
CA ALA A 89 4.08 3.71 18.21
C ALA A 89 5.00 2.49 18.32
N GLU A 90 5.78 2.42 19.41
CA GLU A 90 6.49 1.19 19.71
C GLU A 90 5.45 0.09 19.87
N PRO A 91 5.64 -1.07 19.23
CA PRO A 91 4.67 -2.15 19.27
C PRO A 91 4.47 -2.56 20.73
N ASP A 92 3.29 -2.25 21.26
CA ASP A 92 2.82 -2.54 22.61
C ASP A 92 3.25 -3.96 23.02
N GLU A 93 4.14 -4.08 24.02
CA GLU A 93 4.73 -5.37 24.40
C GLU A 93 3.67 -6.40 24.82
N GLU A 94 2.49 -5.94 25.28
CA GLU A 94 1.33 -6.78 25.56
C GLU A 94 0.86 -7.59 24.33
N SER A 95 1.07 -7.07 23.11
CA SER A 95 0.72 -7.77 21.87
C SER A 95 1.64 -8.97 21.58
N ARG A 96 2.82 -9.05 22.23
CA ARG A 96 3.72 -10.21 22.12
C ARG A 96 3.33 -11.36 23.07
N GLY A 97 2.61 -11.07 24.15
CA GLY A 97 2.29 -12.06 25.20
C GLY A 97 1.09 -12.97 24.93
N THR A 98 0.09 -12.52 24.17
CA THR A 98 -1.20 -13.24 24.07
C THR A 98 -1.24 -14.39 23.06
N ARG A 99 -0.15 -14.70 22.36
CA ARG A 99 -0.10 -15.79 21.37
C ARG A 99 0.27 -17.18 21.94
N ARG A 100 0.49 -17.32 23.26
CA ARG A 100 0.96 -18.60 23.85
C ARG A 100 -0.06 -19.40 24.67
N SER A 101 -1.29 -18.93 24.89
CA SER A 101 -2.19 -19.60 25.85
C SER A 101 -3.64 -19.70 25.38
N ALA A 102 -3.90 -20.50 24.35
CA ALA A 102 -5.22 -21.11 24.11
C ALA A 102 -5.05 -22.35 23.23
N GLY A 103 -4.67 -23.45 23.88
CA GLY A 103 -4.61 -24.77 23.25
C GLY A 103 -6.01 -25.35 23.11
N GLU A 104 -6.48 -25.48 21.88
CA GLU A 104 -7.23 -26.66 21.44
C GLU A 104 -6.38 -27.37 20.39
N ARG A 105 -6.29 -28.69 20.58
CA ARG A 105 -5.33 -29.60 19.96
C ARG A 105 -5.54 -29.66 18.45
N SER A 106 -4.71 -28.95 17.68
CA SER A 106 -4.32 -29.40 16.35
C SER A 106 -3.13 -30.35 16.49
N PRO A 107 -3.11 -31.49 15.78
CA PRO A 107 -1.99 -32.42 15.84
C PRO A 107 -0.71 -31.68 15.44
N GLU A 108 0.35 -31.98 16.18
CA GLU A 108 1.70 -31.44 16.07
C GLU A 108 2.17 -31.32 14.61
N ARG A 109 1.97 -30.14 14.02
CA ARG A 109 2.93 -29.65 13.03
C ARG A 109 4.03 -28.99 13.82
N SER A 110 5.17 -29.68 13.90
CA SER A 110 6.45 -29.10 14.26
C SER A 110 6.60 -27.72 13.61
N PRO A 111 7.26 -26.74 14.25
CA PRO A 111 7.64 -25.51 13.58
C PRO A 111 8.50 -25.89 12.39
N GLU A 112 7.88 -25.91 11.22
CA GLU A 112 8.55 -26.10 9.94
C GLU A 112 9.64 -25.03 9.88
N PRO A 113 10.89 -25.42 9.58
CA PRO A 113 12.00 -24.49 9.53
C PRO A 113 11.59 -23.35 8.61
N THR A 114 11.75 -22.13 9.10
CA THR A 114 11.65 -20.92 8.28
C THR A 114 12.47 -21.17 7.03
N ALA A 115 11.79 -21.46 5.91
CA ALA A 115 12.45 -21.93 4.71
C ALA A 115 13.51 -20.88 4.37
N PRO A 116 14.80 -21.27 4.28
CA PRO A 116 15.88 -20.35 4.02
C PRO A 116 15.56 -19.64 2.72
N GLY A 117 15.65 -18.30 2.77
CA GLY A 117 15.11 -17.39 1.76
C GLY A 117 15.19 -17.95 0.35
N ALA A 118 14.03 -18.35 -0.19
CA ALA A 118 13.89 -18.48 -1.61
C ALA A 118 14.32 -17.14 -2.18
N SER A 119 15.45 -17.11 -2.89
CA SER A 119 15.87 -15.96 -3.67
C SER A 119 14.64 -15.42 -4.39
N PRO A 120 14.41 -14.09 -4.40
CA PRO A 120 13.28 -13.52 -5.12
C PRO A 120 13.33 -14.07 -6.54
N GLY A 121 12.45 -15.02 -6.85
CA GLY A 121 12.42 -15.66 -8.17
C GLY A 121 12.32 -14.55 -9.21
N ALA A 122 13.07 -14.69 -10.30
CA ALA A 122 12.90 -13.77 -11.42
C ALA A 122 11.42 -13.83 -11.84
N ILE A 123 10.83 -12.66 -12.10
CA ILE A 123 9.48 -12.58 -12.65
C ILE A 123 9.52 -13.25 -14.03
N ASP A 124 8.60 -14.16 -14.31
CA ASP A 124 8.40 -14.68 -15.66
C ASP A 124 7.47 -13.71 -16.41
N PRO A 125 8.01 -12.86 -17.32
CA PRO A 125 7.22 -11.84 -17.98
C PRO A 125 6.22 -12.43 -18.99
N ALA A 126 6.50 -13.60 -19.56
CA ALA A 126 5.61 -14.22 -20.54
C ALA A 126 4.34 -14.73 -19.86
N LEU A 127 4.50 -15.42 -18.73
CA LEU A 127 3.36 -15.87 -17.93
C LEU A 127 2.57 -14.69 -17.35
N LEU A 128 3.25 -13.71 -16.76
CA LEU A 128 2.58 -12.55 -16.17
C LEU A 128 1.83 -11.73 -17.24
N GLY A 129 2.44 -11.51 -18.41
CA GLY A 129 1.80 -10.84 -19.55
C GLY A 129 0.55 -11.57 -20.01
N ALA A 130 0.62 -12.89 -20.22
CA ALA A 130 -0.54 -13.69 -20.64
C ALA A 130 -1.70 -13.65 -19.61
N LEU A 131 -1.38 -13.67 -18.31
CA LEU A 131 -2.38 -13.54 -17.24
C LEU A 131 -3.05 -12.16 -17.25
N LEU A 132 -2.27 -11.08 -17.42
CA LEU A 132 -2.80 -9.72 -17.49
C LEU A 132 -3.65 -9.54 -18.75
N ASP A 133 -3.22 -9.99 -19.91
CA ASP A 133 -3.99 -9.91 -21.16
C ASP A 133 -5.35 -10.61 -21.03
N ARG A 134 -5.39 -11.78 -20.39
CA ARG A 134 -6.64 -12.53 -20.15
C ARG A 134 -7.58 -11.79 -19.21
N LEU A 135 -7.05 -11.23 -18.12
CA LEU A 135 -7.83 -10.48 -17.14
C LEU A 135 -8.32 -9.14 -17.71
N GLY A 136 -7.48 -8.47 -18.51
CA GLY A 136 -7.66 -7.09 -18.95
C GLY A 136 -7.67 -6.07 -17.80
N PRO A 137 -7.56 -4.77 -18.09
CA PRO A 137 -7.55 -3.73 -17.07
C PRO A 137 -8.88 -3.69 -16.30
N PRO A 138 -8.88 -3.42 -14.98
CA PRO A 138 -10.10 -3.28 -14.20
C PRO A 138 -10.96 -2.12 -14.70
N ALA A 139 -12.18 -2.44 -15.10
CA ALA A 139 -13.19 -1.49 -15.57
C ALA A 139 -14.44 -1.57 -14.69
N GLY A 140 -15.17 -0.46 -14.62
CA GLY A 140 -16.51 -0.48 -14.03
C GLY A 140 -17.41 -1.37 -14.88
N VAL A 141 -18.26 -2.15 -14.22
CA VAL A 141 -19.26 -2.97 -14.90
C VAL A 141 -20.60 -2.27 -14.72
N GLU A 142 -21.30 -2.00 -15.82
CA GLU A 142 -22.57 -1.24 -15.82
C GLU A 142 -23.76 -2.07 -16.32
N THR A 143 -23.50 -3.29 -16.79
CA THR A 143 -24.52 -4.14 -17.42
C THR A 143 -24.36 -5.60 -17.01
N HIS A 144 -25.46 -6.34 -16.96
CA HIS A 144 -25.43 -7.77 -16.66
C HIS A 144 -24.52 -8.57 -17.63
N PRO A 145 -24.57 -8.40 -18.97
CA PRO A 145 -23.63 -9.07 -19.86
C PRO A 145 -22.16 -8.69 -19.59
N GLY A 146 -21.92 -7.48 -19.08
CA GLY A 146 -20.59 -7.06 -18.61
C GLY A 146 -20.14 -7.87 -17.41
N ALA A 147 -21.00 -8.08 -16.42
CA ALA A 147 -20.67 -8.88 -15.24
C ALA A 147 -20.46 -10.34 -15.57
N SER A 148 -21.29 -10.94 -16.44
CA SER A 148 -21.09 -12.31 -16.90
C SER A 148 -19.70 -12.50 -17.52
N ARG A 149 -19.25 -11.54 -18.35
CA ARG A 149 -17.90 -11.56 -18.94
C ARG A 149 -16.82 -11.41 -17.86
N GLU A 150 -17.03 -10.56 -16.88
CA GLU A 150 -16.07 -10.33 -15.80
C GLU A 150 -15.93 -11.56 -14.89
N VAL A 151 -17.04 -12.21 -14.52
CA VAL A 151 -17.05 -13.47 -13.78
C VAL A 151 -16.31 -14.57 -14.56
N ALA A 152 -16.53 -14.65 -15.87
CA ALA A 152 -15.82 -15.59 -16.73
C ALA A 152 -14.31 -15.35 -16.74
N ARG A 153 -13.86 -14.08 -16.80
CA ARG A 153 -12.42 -13.74 -16.72
C ARG A 153 -11.80 -14.11 -15.37
N ILE A 154 -12.49 -13.81 -14.27
CA ILE A 154 -12.06 -14.17 -12.91
C ILE A 154 -11.94 -15.69 -12.79
N SER A 155 -12.97 -16.42 -13.21
CA SER A 155 -13.00 -17.89 -13.14
C SER A 155 -11.87 -18.51 -13.97
N ALA A 156 -11.64 -18.01 -15.19
CA ALA A 156 -10.56 -18.48 -16.05
C ALA A 156 -9.16 -18.19 -15.48
N ALA A 157 -8.98 -17.08 -14.76
CA ALA A 157 -7.71 -16.78 -14.09
C ALA A 157 -7.48 -17.71 -12.88
N ILE A 158 -8.52 -18.01 -12.11
CA ILE A 158 -8.44 -18.88 -10.92
C ILE A 158 -8.23 -20.34 -11.32
N ALA A 159 -8.79 -20.80 -12.43
CA ALA A 159 -8.54 -22.15 -12.95
C ALA A 159 -7.04 -22.45 -13.20
N GLU A 160 -6.20 -21.42 -13.31
CA GLU A 160 -4.75 -21.53 -13.46
C GLU A 160 -3.97 -20.97 -12.25
N ILE A 161 -4.59 -20.90 -11.06
CA ILE A 161 -3.99 -20.28 -9.87
C ILE A 161 -2.64 -20.88 -9.46
N ASP A 162 -2.43 -22.18 -9.68
CA ASP A 162 -1.18 -22.85 -9.36
C ASP A 162 -0.02 -22.43 -10.27
N ALA A 163 -0.30 -21.99 -11.49
CA ALA A 163 0.74 -21.43 -12.37
C ALA A 163 1.37 -20.19 -11.74
N TRP A 164 0.66 -19.48 -10.85
CA TRP A 164 1.19 -18.30 -10.18
C TRP A 164 2.33 -18.62 -9.22
N LEU A 165 2.50 -19.89 -8.80
CA LEU A 165 3.57 -20.31 -7.89
C LEU A 165 4.98 -20.08 -8.45
N SER A 166 5.14 -20.01 -9.78
CA SER A 166 6.40 -19.65 -10.42
C SER A 166 6.78 -18.18 -10.22
N GLN A 167 5.82 -17.33 -9.87
CA GLN A 167 6.03 -15.90 -9.69
C GLN A 167 6.56 -15.57 -8.29
N PRO A 168 7.40 -14.53 -8.14
CA PRO A 168 7.83 -14.07 -6.84
C PRO A 168 6.63 -13.65 -5.96
N ARG A 169 6.82 -13.74 -4.64
CA ARG A 169 5.76 -13.57 -3.64
C ARG A 169 4.94 -12.27 -3.81
N LEU A 170 5.59 -11.15 -4.12
CA LEU A 170 4.91 -9.87 -4.30
C LEU A 170 3.97 -9.88 -5.53
N VAL A 171 4.37 -10.53 -6.62
CA VAL A 171 3.53 -10.70 -7.81
C VAL A 171 2.36 -11.62 -7.50
N ARG A 172 2.59 -12.73 -6.78
CA ARG A 172 1.51 -13.63 -6.31
C ARG A 172 0.49 -12.89 -5.45
N GLN A 173 0.96 -12.09 -4.48
CA GLN A 173 0.09 -11.28 -3.63
C GLN A 173 -0.73 -10.28 -4.46
N ALA A 174 -0.09 -9.62 -5.44
CA ALA A 174 -0.77 -8.65 -6.30
C ALA A 174 -1.79 -9.30 -7.25
N LEU A 175 -1.52 -10.50 -7.78
CA LEU A 175 -2.49 -11.27 -8.58
C LEU A 175 -3.73 -11.63 -7.76
N VAL A 176 -3.54 -12.20 -6.57
CA VAL A 176 -4.66 -12.51 -5.66
C VAL A 176 -5.40 -11.23 -5.25
N GLY A 177 -4.66 -10.14 -4.99
CA GLY A 177 -5.22 -8.81 -4.71
C GLY A 177 -6.11 -8.30 -5.82
N LEU A 178 -5.61 -8.32 -7.06
CA LEU A 178 -6.36 -7.91 -8.24
C LEU A 178 -7.65 -8.71 -8.41
N VAL A 179 -7.54 -10.05 -8.42
CA VAL A 179 -8.69 -10.93 -8.69
C VAL A 179 -9.74 -10.83 -7.58
N SER A 180 -9.31 -10.82 -6.32
CA SER A 180 -10.25 -10.68 -5.18
C SER A 180 -10.92 -9.32 -5.12
N SER A 181 -10.21 -8.21 -5.40
CA SER A 181 -10.82 -6.87 -5.48
C SER A 181 -11.82 -6.76 -6.63
N ARG A 182 -11.57 -7.38 -7.79
CA ARG A 182 -12.55 -7.41 -8.90
C ARG A 182 -13.79 -8.22 -8.56
N ALA A 183 -13.61 -9.39 -7.95
CA ALA A 183 -14.72 -10.21 -7.46
C ALA A 183 -15.56 -9.45 -6.41
N ARG A 184 -14.91 -8.68 -5.52
CA ARG A 184 -15.61 -7.82 -4.56
C ARG A 184 -16.38 -6.68 -5.21
N HIS A 185 -15.79 -6.01 -6.20
CA HIS A 185 -16.48 -4.96 -6.95
C HIS A 185 -17.79 -5.49 -7.56
N LEU A 186 -17.76 -6.69 -8.17
CA LEU A 186 -18.96 -7.34 -8.69
C LEU A 186 -19.98 -7.67 -7.60
N GLN A 187 -19.53 -8.21 -6.47
CA GLN A 187 -20.41 -8.67 -5.40
C GLN A 187 -21.06 -7.52 -4.61
N ASP A 188 -20.30 -6.47 -4.33
CA ASP A 188 -20.65 -5.46 -3.34
C ASP A 188 -21.06 -4.11 -3.97
N GLU A 189 -20.58 -3.78 -5.19
CA GLU A 189 -20.69 -2.43 -5.77
C GLU A 189 -21.40 -2.34 -7.13
N SER A 190 -21.58 -3.45 -7.85
CA SER A 190 -22.07 -3.43 -9.25
C SER A 190 -23.52 -2.96 -9.44
N GLY A 191 -24.36 -3.01 -8.40
CA GLY A 191 -25.70 -2.42 -8.41
C GLY A 191 -26.79 -3.14 -9.21
N PHE A 192 -26.46 -3.99 -10.20
CA PHE A 192 -27.46 -4.73 -11.01
C PHE A 192 -27.65 -6.20 -10.63
N GLY A 193 -26.97 -6.69 -9.59
CA GLY A 193 -27.10 -8.07 -9.12
C GLY A 193 -26.49 -9.09 -10.08
N LEU A 194 -26.01 -10.20 -9.53
CA LEU A 194 -25.48 -11.32 -10.31
C LEU A 194 -26.56 -12.39 -10.48
N ALA A 195 -26.54 -13.09 -11.61
CA ALA A 195 -27.34 -14.31 -11.74
C ALA A 195 -26.93 -15.33 -10.66
N PRO A 196 -27.84 -16.21 -10.18
CA PRO A 196 -27.52 -17.17 -9.13
C PRO A 196 -26.29 -18.05 -9.44
N GLU A 197 -26.13 -18.44 -10.70
CA GLU A 197 -25.00 -19.25 -11.20
C GLU A 197 -23.68 -18.46 -11.12
N GLU A 198 -23.69 -17.19 -11.54
CA GLU A 198 -22.53 -16.30 -11.46
C GLU A 198 -22.11 -16.02 -10.01
N ALA A 199 -23.09 -15.84 -9.13
CA ALA A 199 -22.85 -15.66 -7.70
C ALA A 199 -22.22 -16.92 -7.06
N GLU A 200 -22.61 -18.13 -7.51
CA GLU A 200 -21.99 -19.38 -7.06
C GLU A 200 -20.56 -19.54 -7.58
N LEU A 201 -20.29 -19.14 -8.84
CA LEU A 201 -18.94 -19.11 -9.40
C LEU A 201 -18.02 -18.18 -8.59
N LEU A 202 -18.48 -16.97 -8.24
CA LEU A 202 -17.70 -16.07 -7.39
C LEU A 202 -17.49 -16.62 -5.97
N ARG A 203 -18.48 -17.29 -5.38
CA ARG A 203 -18.31 -17.95 -4.07
C ARG A 203 -17.24 -19.04 -4.13
N SER A 204 -17.28 -19.86 -5.17
CA SER A 204 -16.29 -20.92 -5.41
C SER A 204 -14.90 -20.33 -5.60
N ALA A 205 -14.77 -19.29 -6.43
CA ALA A 205 -13.55 -18.51 -6.62
C ALA A 205 -12.94 -17.98 -5.32
N PHE A 206 -13.74 -17.37 -4.43
CA PHE A 206 -13.25 -16.92 -3.12
C PHE A 206 -12.79 -18.08 -2.23
N SER A 207 -13.53 -19.19 -2.23
CA SER A 207 -13.16 -20.38 -1.46
C SER A 207 -11.80 -20.94 -1.91
N GLU A 208 -11.62 -21.05 -3.23
CA GLU A 208 -10.38 -21.52 -3.85
C GLU A 208 -9.19 -20.59 -3.55
N MET A 209 -9.33 -19.29 -3.80
CA MET A 209 -8.28 -18.31 -3.47
C MET A 209 -7.95 -18.29 -1.96
N THR A 210 -8.93 -18.50 -1.09
CA THR A 210 -8.71 -18.55 0.37
C THR A 210 -7.94 -19.80 0.77
N ALA A 211 -8.31 -20.96 0.24
CA ALA A 211 -7.59 -22.21 0.46
C ALA A 211 -6.14 -22.09 -0.03
N TRP A 212 -5.97 -21.61 -1.27
CA TRP A 212 -4.67 -21.41 -1.89
C TRP A 212 -3.79 -20.41 -1.13
N SER A 213 -4.36 -19.28 -0.69
CA SER A 213 -3.64 -18.25 0.07
C SER A 213 -3.20 -18.76 1.45
N ARG A 214 -4.01 -19.59 2.10
CA ARG A 214 -3.66 -20.23 3.38
C ARG A 214 -2.49 -21.20 3.22
N GLU A 215 -2.45 -21.94 2.13
CA GLU A 215 -1.41 -22.92 1.82
C GLU A 215 -0.09 -22.26 1.40
N HIS A 216 -0.15 -21.32 0.46
CA HIS A 216 1.04 -20.76 -0.20
C HIS A 216 1.52 -19.41 0.38
N GLN A 217 0.75 -18.82 1.29
CA GLN A 217 1.07 -17.60 2.05
C GLN A 217 1.64 -16.45 1.19
N PRO A 218 0.95 -16.02 0.11
CA PRO A 218 1.44 -14.94 -0.75
C PRO A 218 1.60 -13.62 0.03
N GLY A 219 0.79 -13.43 1.07
CA GLY A 219 0.75 -12.22 1.89
C GLY A 219 -0.69 -11.93 2.30
N PHE A 220 -0.88 -10.87 3.07
CA PHE A 220 -2.22 -10.44 3.45
C PHE A 220 -2.91 -9.75 2.26
N VAL A 221 -4.11 -10.21 1.91
CA VAL A 221 -4.95 -9.65 0.85
C VAL A 221 -6.32 -9.28 1.43
N PRO A 222 -6.66 -7.99 1.56
CA PRO A 222 -7.90 -7.56 2.19
C PRO A 222 -9.17 -8.17 1.56
N GLY A 223 -9.21 -8.24 0.22
CA GLY A 223 -10.37 -8.67 -0.56
C GLY A 223 -10.83 -10.11 -0.33
N LEU A 224 -9.99 -10.98 0.24
CA LEU A 224 -10.38 -12.36 0.57
C LEU A 224 -11.31 -12.44 1.79
N SER A 225 -11.25 -11.48 2.72
CA SER A 225 -12.12 -11.47 3.90
C SER A 225 -13.41 -10.69 3.63
N ARG A 226 -14.56 -11.23 4.05
CA ARG A 226 -15.87 -10.56 3.93
C ARG A 226 -16.04 -9.35 4.84
N HIS A 227 -15.23 -9.23 5.89
CA HIS A 227 -15.35 -8.17 6.88
C HIS A 227 -14.40 -7.00 6.63
N ASN A 228 -13.50 -7.12 5.65
CA ASN A 228 -12.59 -6.04 5.32
C ASN A 228 -13.26 -5.11 4.31
N PRO A 229 -13.34 -3.80 4.56
CA PRO A 229 -13.69 -2.84 3.53
C PRO A 229 -12.55 -2.72 2.48
N PRO A 230 -12.81 -2.11 1.32
CA PRO A 230 -11.73 -1.70 0.42
C PRO A 230 -10.73 -0.79 1.18
N LYS A 231 -9.46 -0.84 0.76
CA LYS A 231 -8.39 -0.03 1.35
C LYS A 231 -8.46 1.42 0.84
N GLY A 232 -8.76 1.61 -0.44
CA GLY A 232 -9.04 2.90 -1.04
C GLY A 232 -10.54 3.25 -0.98
N ASP A 233 -10.98 4.05 -1.93
CA ASP A 233 -12.36 4.55 -1.97
C ASP A 233 -13.39 3.48 -2.37
N SER A 234 -12.97 2.46 -3.13
CA SER A 234 -13.82 1.37 -3.63
C SER A 234 -13.01 0.13 -3.98
N TRP A 235 -13.67 -1.01 -4.14
CA TRP A 235 -13.05 -2.25 -4.61
C TRP A 235 -12.49 -2.13 -6.02
N LEU A 236 -13.16 -1.38 -6.90
CA LEU A 236 -12.64 -1.07 -8.23
C LEU A 236 -11.35 -0.23 -8.15
N HIS A 237 -11.28 0.72 -7.21
CA HIS A 237 -10.07 1.50 -6.98
C HIS A 237 -8.90 0.59 -6.55
N ASP A 238 -9.13 -0.30 -5.57
CA ASP A 238 -8.13 -1.27 -5.13
C ASP A 238 -7.66 -2.18 -6.29
N ALA A 239 -8.60 -2.67 -7.11
CA ALA A 239 -8.27 -3.48 -8.28
C ALA A 239 -7.33 -2.72 -9.24
N ARG A 240 -7.58 -1.43 -9.51
CA ARG A 240 -6.71 -0.59 -10.34
C ARG A 240 -5.33 -0.39 -9.73
N GLN A 241 -5.23 -0.25 -8.41
CA GLN A 241 -3.92 -0.18 -7.73
C GLN A 241 -3.12 -1.47 -7.91
N TRP A 242 -3.76 -2.64 -7.73
CA TRP A 242 -3.10 -3.93 -7.95
C TRP A 242 -2.69 -4.14 -9.40
N TRP A 243 -3.55 -3.76 -10.35
CA TRP A 243 -3.25 -3.80 -11.79
C TRP A 243 -1.99 -2.98 -12.11
N HIS A 244 -1.94 -1.73 -11.63
CA HIS A 244 -0.79 -0.87 -11.87
C HIS A 244 0.51 -1.42 -11.26
N ALA A 245 0.43 -2.06 -10.09
CA ALA A 245 1.58 -2.74 -9.50
C ALA A 245 2.06 -3.90 -10.38
N LEU A 246 1.14 -4.71 -10.92
CA LEU A 246 1.48 -5.82 -11.82
C LEU A 246 2.06 -5.34 -13.16
N GLU A 247 1.54 -4.27 -13.75
CA GLU A 247 2.13 -3.65 -14.93
C GLU A 247 3.55 -3.16 -14.68
N THR A 248 3.79 -2.58 -13.50
CA THR A 248 5.14 -2.13 -13.10
C THR A 248 6.07 -3.33 -12.97
N PHE A 249 5.64 -4.40 -12.30
CA PHE A 249 6.40 -5.64 -12.19
C PHE A 249 6.72 -6.25 -13.55
N LEU A 250 5.76 -6.28 -14.47
CA LEU A 250 5.96 -6.78 -15.83
C LEU A 250 6.94 -5.93 -16.62
N ALA A 251 6.80 -4.60 -16.56
CA ALA A 251 7.71 -3.67 -17.21
C ALA A 251 9.14 -3.83 -16.68
N ASP A 252 9.32 -4.00 -15.38
CA ASP A 252 10.64 -4.20 -14.78
C ASP A 252 11.26 -5.57 -15.14
N ALA A 253 10.42 -6.58 -15.42
CA ALA A 253 10.85 -7.94 -15.75
C ALA A 253 11.28 -8.13 -17.21
N ILE A 254 10.67 -7.38 -18.14
CA ILE A 254 11.01 -7.47 -19.55
C ILE A 254 12.39 -6.86 -19.78
N PRO A 255 13.36 -7.62 -20.36
CA PRO A 255 14.65 -7.07 -20.72
C PRO A 255 14.47 -5.82 -21.56
N GLN A 256 15.01 -4.72 -21.06
CA GLN A 256 14.77 -3.43 -21.65
C GLN A 256 15.66 -3.24 -22.87
N THR A 257 15.04 -3.15 -24.05
CA THR A 257 15.77 -2.70 -25.25
C THR A 257 16.15 -1.24 -25.05
N ASN A 258 17.28 -0.81 -25.64
CA ASN A 258 17.71 0.59 -25.57
C ASN A 258 16.60 1.54 -26.05
N GLU A 259 15.89 1.16 -27.11
CA GLU A 259 14.70 1.85 -27.64
C GLU A 259 13.59 1.97 -26.58
N GLY A 260 13.21 0.88 -25.91
CA GLY A 260 12.15 0.92 -24.89
C GLY A 260 12.53 1.77 -23.67
N VAL A 261 13.81 1.79 -23.29
CA VAL A 261 14.32 2.69 -22.24
C VAL A 261 14.20 4.16 -22.68
N LEU A 262 14.59 4.47 -23.91
CA LEU A 262 14.52 5.82 -24.47
C LEU A 262 13.07 6.32 -24.57
N GLU A 263 12.16 5.50 -25.10
CA GLU A 263 10.74 5.85 -25.22
C GLU A 263 10.10 6.14 -23.86
N ARG A 264 10.40 5.34 -22.82
CA ARG A 264 9.91 5.61 -21.47
C ARG A 264 10.48 6.90 -20.88
N LEU A 265 11.75 7.18 -21.11
CA LEU A 265 12.38 8.42 -20.65
C LEU A 265 11.76 9.63 -21.37
N GLU A 266 11.54 9.53 -22.68
CA GLU A 266 10.88 10.57 -23.49
C GLU A 266 9.44 10.82 -23.01
N HIS A 267 8.65 9.77 -22.81
CA HIS A 267 7.30 9.89 -22.29
C HIS A 267 7.27 10.50 -20.87
N ALA A 268 8.25 10.16 -20.01
CA ALA A 268 8.36 10.75 -18.69
C ALA A 268 8.71 12.24 -18.76
N LEU A 269 9.58 12.65 -19.69
CA LEU A 269 9.94 14.06 -19.93
C LEU A 269 8.77 14.89 -20.47
N ALA A 270 7.96 14.32 -21.36
CA ALA A 270 6.77 14.97 -21.90
C ALA A 270 5.74 15.37 -20.82
N LYS A 271 5.78 14.73 -19.64
CA LYS A 271 4.93 15.05 -18.48
C LYS A 271 5.49 16.19 -17.60
N GLY A 272 6.62 16.79 -17.96
CA GLY A 272 7.26 17.86 -17.18
C GLY A 272 7.68 17.41 -15.78
N PRO A 273 8.56 16.39 -15.65
CA PRO A 273 8.93 15.84 -14.36
C PRO A 273 9.73 16.88 -13.54
N SER A 274 9.57 16.85 -12.22
CA SER A 274 10.43 17.65 -11.34
C SER A 274 11.90 17.24 -11.49
N ARG A 275 12.83 18.16 -11.16
CA ARG A 275 14.27 17.89 -11.15
C ARG A 275 14.65 16.60 -10.45
N ARG A 276 14.02 16.29 -9.30
CA ARG A 276 14.26 15.04 -8.57
C ARG A 276 13.80 13.80 -9.35
N GLN A 277 12.61 13.85 -9.96
CA GLN A 277 12.07 12.74 -10.76
C GLN A 277 12.92 12.48 -12.00
N LEU A 278 13.30 13.53 -12.73
CA LEU A 278 14.18 13.43 -13.89
C LEU A 278 15.47 12.67 -13.55
N ARG A 279 16.14 13.08 -12.47
CA ARG A 279 17.39 12.45 -11.99
C ARG A 279 17.23 10.96 -11.68
N VAL A 280 16.08 10.57 -11.12
CA VAL A 280 15.78 9.15 -10.85
C VAL A 280 15.64 8.40 -12.17
N ARG A 281 14.85 8.93 -13.12
CA ARG A 281 14.61 8.29 -14.43
C ARG A 281 15.88 8.13 -15.26
N VAL A 282 16.76 9.14 -15.27
CA VAL A 282 18.04 9.04 -15.99
C VAL A 282 18.95 7.96 -15.38
N ARG A 283 19.00 7.83 -14.05
CA ARG A 283 19.77 6.74 -13.42
C ARG A 283 19.17 5.38 -13.72
N GLU A 284 17.85 5.26 -13.73
CA GLU A 284 17.15 4.03 -14.11
C GLU A 284 17.50 3.65 -15.55
N ALA A 285 17.49 4.61 -16.48
CA ALA A 285 17.85 4.37 -17.88
C ALA A 285 19.29 3.86 -18.04
N VAL A 286 20.26 4.50 -17.39
CA VAL A 286 21.68 4.07 -17.45
C VAL A 286 21.87 2.72 -16.77
N ARG A 287 21.19 2.46 -15.63
CA ARG A 287 21.23 1.16 -14.95
C ARG A 287 20.59 0.03 -15.78
N ALA A 288 19.62 0.37 -16.63
CA ALA A 288 19.02 -0.55 -17.58
C ALA A 288 19.93 -0.87 -18.79
N GLY A 289 21.16 -0.34 -18.82
CA GLY A 289 22.16 -0.64 -19.85
C GLY A 289 22.26 0.40 -20.96
N LEU A 290 21.48 1.50 -20.89
CA LEU A 290 21.57 2.56 -21.89
C LEU A 290 22.92 3.27 -21.76
N SER A 291 23.67 3.31 -22.87
CA SER A 291 24.98 3.96 -22.90
C SER A 291 24.88 5.46 -22.56
N PRO A 292 25.70 5.98 -21.61
CA PRO A 292 25.77 7.41 -21.32
C PRO A 292 26.13 8.29 -22.52
N ASP A 293 26.78 7.73 -23.53
CA ASP A 293 27.17 8.42 -24.77
C ASP A 293 26.18 8.16 -25.93
N ASP A 294 25.03 7.50 -25.71
CA ASP A 294 24.03 7.31 -26.77
C ASP A 294 23.56 8.69 -27.28
N PRO A 295 23.74 9.01 -28.58
CA PRO A 295 23.43 10.33 -29.12
C PRO A 295 21.95 10.69 -28.98
N ARG A 296 21.05 9.71 -28.94
CA ARG A 296 19.61 9.92 -28.75
C ARG A 296 19.30 10.30 -27.30
N LEU A 297 19.97 9.67 -26.34
CA LEU A 297 19.88 10.02 -24.92
C LEU A 297 20.39 11.44 -24.69
N VAL A 298 21.56 11.78 -25.25
CA VAL A 298 22.16 13.12 -25.15
C VAL A 298 21.23 14.17 -25.72
N ARG A 299 20.69 13.95 -26.93
CA ARG A 299 19.74 14.86 -27.57
C ARG A 299 18.46 15.05 -26.74
N LEU A 300 17.93 13.95 -26.18
CA LEU A 300 16.72 13.97 -25.36
C LEU A 300 16.92 14.76 -24.05
N LEU A 301 18.10 14.69 -23.45
CA LEU A 301 18.41 15.34 -22.17
C LEU A 301 19.01 16.75 -22.31
N LEU A 302 19.41 17.16 -23.52
CA LEU A 302 20.02 18.47 -23.78
C LEU A 302 19.19 19.66 -23.24
N PRO A 303 17.85 19.71 -23.44
CA PRO A 303 17.02 20.78 -22.89
C PRO A 303 16.98 20.84 -21.35
N HIS A 304 17.40 19.75 -20.69
CA HIS A 304 17.32 19.57 -19.23
C HIS A 304 18.70 19.44 -18.56
N HIS A 305 19.80 19.79 -19.23
CA HIS A 305 21.15 19.54 -18.74
C HIS A 305 21.44 20.20 -17.36
N GLU A 306 20.93 21.41 -17.13
CA GLU A 306 21.06 22.14 -15.85
C GLU A 306 20.45 21.37 -14.67
N ASP A 307 19.36 20.64 -14.93
CA ASP A 307 18.70 19.82 -13.92
C ASP A 307 19.56 18.64 -13.48
N LEU A 308 20.50 18.19 -14.32
CA LEU A 308 21.40 17.07 -14.06
C LEU A 308 22.70 17.48 -13.34
N ILE A 309 22.97 18.77 -13.17
CA ILE A 309 24.17 19.27 -12.46
C ILE A 309 24.22 18.77 -11.02
N GLY A 310 25.38 18.23 -10.59
CA GLY A 310 25.59 17.72 -9.24
C GLY A 310 25.11 16.27 -9.03
N MET A 311 24.63 15.59 -10.06
CA MET A 311 24.42 14.14 -9.97
C MET A 311 25.74 13.39 -9.86
N ARG A 312 25.87 12.57 -8.81
CA ARG A 312 26.98 11.60 -8.64
C ARG A 312 26.74 10.37 -9.52
N GLY A 313 27.82 9.81 -10.08
CA GLY A 313 27.80 8.54 -10.83
C GLY A 313 27.30 8.64 -12.27
N LEU A 314 27.18 9.85 -12.82
CA LEU A 314 26.80 10.10 -14.22
C LEU A 314 27.80 11.04 -14.92
N ASP A 315 29.06 11.00 -14.52
CA ASP A 315 30.11 11.83 -15.11
C ASP A 315 30.24 11.65 -16.63
N PRO A 316 30.22 10.42 -17.18
CA PRO A 316 30.27 10.23 -18.64
C PRO A 316 29.12 10.93 -19.40
N LEU A 317 27.88 10.82 -18.89
CA LEU A 317 26.71 11.47 -19.50
C LEU A 317 26.82 13.00 -19.44
N LYS A 318 27.30 13.55 -18.31
CA LYS A 318 27.52 15.00 -18.18
C LYS A 318 28.57 15.50 -19.16
N ASP A 319 29.64 14.73 -19.37
CA ASP A 319 30.67 15.07 -20.35
C ASP A 319 30.15 14.99 -21.78
N ALA A 320 29.31 13.99 -22.10
CA ALA A 320 28.62 13.91 -23.38
C ALA A 320 27.71 15.13 -23.65
N LEU A 321 26.93 15.54 -22.65
CA LEU A 321 26.08 16.74 -22.74
C LEU A 321 26.91 18.03 -22.92
N ARG A 322 28.02 18.17 -22.19
CA ARG A 322 28.93 19.32 -22.35
C ARG A 322 29.56 19.37 -23.74
N ARG A 323 30.00 18.22 -24.27
CA ARG A 323 30.52 18.13 -25.64
C ARG A 323 29.47 18.55 -26.67
N ALA A 324 28.24 18.09 -26.50
CA ALA A 324 27.12 18.46 -27.39
C ALA A 324 26.83 19.98 -27.34
N LEU A 325 26.81 20.59 -26.15
CA LEU A 325 26.63 22.05 -25.99
C LEU A 325 27.79 22.87 -26.55
N GLY A 326 29.02 22.37 -26.43
CA GLY A 326 30.22 23.04 -26.95
C GLY A 326 30.36 22.95 -28.47
N SER A 327 29.80 21.92 -29.10
CA SER A 327 29.85 21.71 -30.55
C SER A 327 28.90 22.64 -31.32
N ASP A 328 27.96 23.28 -30.63
CA ASP A 328 26.95 24.17 -31.22
C ASP A 328 27.37 25.65 -31.17
N ARG A 329 28.60 25.96 -30.71
CA ARG A 329 29.18 27.29 -30.88
C ARG A 329 29.68 27.40 -32.33
N PRO A 330 29.04 28.21 -33.21
CA PRO A 330 29.58 28.45 -34.53
C PRO A 330 30.99 29.02 -34.37
N ASP A 331 31.94 28.46 -35.10
CA ASP A 331 33.29 28.99 -35.18
C ASP A 331 33.16 30.48 -35.57
N PRO A 332 33.74 31.42 -34.80
CA PRO A 332 33.72 32.83 -35.14
C PRO A 332 34.65 33.02 -36.35
N GLY A 333 34.11 32.77 -37.54
CA GLY A 333 34.72 33.14 -38.82
C GLY A 333 34.80 34.64 -39.01
#